data_AF-A0A9W7TYD9-F1
#
_entry.id   AF-A0A9W7TYD9-F1
#
_cell.length_a   1.000
_cell.length_b   1.000
_cell.length_c   1.000
_cell.angle_alpha   90.00
_cell.angle_beta   90.00
_cell.angle_gamma   90.00
#
_symmetry.space_group_name_H-M   'P 1'
#
loop_
_entity.id
_entity.type
_entity.pdbx_description
1 polymer ?
#
loop_
_entity_poly.entity_id
_entity_poly.type
_entity_poly.pdbx_seq_one_letter_code
_entity_poly.pdbx_strand_id
1 'polypeptide(L)'
;MHPNGPSPHGLTRRPTATAATTRKESVMAYKIKASDCTACGACEAECPNNAISFKKGAYAINADLCTECKGQFSSPQCASVCPADCCVPA
;
A
#
# COMPACT_ATOMS: atom_id res chain seq x y z
N MET A 1 39.92 10.02 -49.66
CA MET A 1 38.65 9.82 -48.93
C MET A 1 38.79 8.55 -48.10
N HIS A 2 39.43 8.66 -46.94
CA HIS A 2 39.80 7.47 -46.16
C HIS A 2 38.63 6.96 -45.32
N PRO A 3 38.40 5.63 -45.30
CA PRO A 3 37.47 4.98 -44.39
C PRO A 3 38.05 5.02 -42.98
N ASN A 4 37.48 5.87 -42.13
CA ASN A 4 37.69 5.84 -40.67
C ASN A 4 36.37 5.30 -40.09
N GLY A 5 36.26 4.31 -39.23
CA GLY A 5 37.18 3.61 -38.33
C GLY A 5 36.26 2.85 -37.34
N PRO A 6 36.78 1.90 -36.54
CA PRO A 6 35.98 0.83 -35.95
C PRO A 6 35.33 1.18 -34.60
N SER A 7 34.24 0.48 -34.27
CA SER A 7 33.67 0.38 -32.91
C SER A 7 34.74 0.04 -31.86
N PRO A 8 34.74 0.73 -30.71
CA PRO A 8 34.70 0.00 -29.43
C PRO A 8 34.14 0.86 -28.29
N HIS A 9 32.81 0.97 -28.16
CA HIS A 9 32.22 1.45 -26.90
C HIS A 9 32.00 0.25 -25.98
N GLY A 10 33.07 -0.10 -25.27
CA GLY A 10 32.96 -0.76 -23.98
C GLY A 10 32.35 0.17 -22.93
N LEU A 11 31.88 -0.46 -21.85
CA LEU A 11 31.24 0.09 -20.65
C LEU A 11 29.77 0.48 -20.86
N THR A 12 28.83 -0.38 -20.44
CA THR A 12 28.36 -0.29 -19.05
C THR A 12 28.40 -1.61 -18.28
N ARG A 13 29.06 -1.53 -17.14
CA ARG A 13 29.23 -2.58 -16.14
C ARG A 13 27.94 -2.69 -15.32
N ARG A 14 27.36 -3.91 -15.22
CA ARG A 14 26.61 -4.53 -14.08
C ARG A 14 25.32 -3.82 -13.55
N PRO A 15 24.36 -4.55 -12.93
CA PRO A 15 24.61 -5.45 -11.79
C PRO A 15 24.05 -6.88 -11.93
N THR A 16 24.87 -7.81 -11.46
CA THR A 16 24.46 -9.11 -10.93
C THR A 16 23.68 -8.94 -9.63
N ALA A 17 22.75 -9.85 -9.39
CA ALA A 17 22.10 -10.17 -8.11
C ALA A 17 22.76 -9.59 -6.85
N THR A 18 22.08 -8.65 -6.17
CA THR A 18 22.02 -8.59 -4.70
C THR A 18 20.82 -7.76 -4.26
N ALA A 19 20.11 -8.25 -3.25
CA ALA A 19 18.96 -7.69 -2.56
C ALA A 19 18.88 -6.15 -2.49
N ALA A 20 17.77 -5.58 -2.95
CA ALA A 20 17.30 -4.27 -2.53
C ALA A 20 15.83 -4.41 -2.12
N THR A 21 15.64 -4.52 -0.80
CA THR A 21 14.40 -4.39 -0.05
C THR A 21 13.42 -3.44 -0.74
N THR A 22 12.25 -4.00 -1.07
CA THR A 22 10.97 -3.37 -1.38
C THR A 22 11.00 -1.84 -1.34
N ARG A 23 11.07 -1.18 -2.51
CA ARG A 23 10.60 0.21 -2.62
C ARG A 23 9.11 0.17 -2.35
N LYS A 24 8.75 0.34 -1.08
CA LYS A 24 7.41 0.59 -0.60
C LYS A 24 7.06 1.99 -1.08
N GLU A 25 6.75 2.09 -2.38
CA GLU A 25 6.08 3.23 -2.98
C GLU A 25 4.96 3.58 -2.00
N SER A 26 5.00 4.81 -1.48
CA SER A 26 4.22 5.19 -0.31
C SER A 26 2.73 5.18 -0.66
N VAL A 27 2.11 4.01 -0.51
CA VAL A 27 0.67 3.86 -0.68
C VAL A 27 0.02 4.70 0.42
N MET A 28 -0.62 5.80 0.01
CA MET A 28 -1.49 6.59 0.86
C MET A 28 -2.67 5.71 1.23
N ALA A 29 -2.57 5.01 2.36
CA ALA A 29 -3.60 4.10 2.84
C ALA A 29 -4.26 4.68 4.09
N TYR A 30 -5.39 4.10 4.49
CA TYR A 30 -5.94 4.31 5.82
C TYR A 30 -5.34 3.30 6.80
N LYS A 31 -5.28 3.66 8.09
CA LYS A 31 -4.90 2.79 9.20
C LYS A 31 -5.93 2.88 10.32
N ILE A 32 -6.15 1.76 11.01
CA ILE A 32 -7.00 1.70 12.20
C ILE A 32 -6.10 1.82 13.44
N LYS A 33 -6.40 2.77 14.32
CA LYS A 33 -5.71 2.87 15.63
C LYS A 33 -6.18 1.72 16.51
N ALA A 34 -5.28 0.76 16.75
CA ALA A 34 -5.60 -0.43 17.55
C ALA A 34 -6.00 -0.10 19.00
N SER A 35 -5.53 1.01 19.57
CA SER A 35 -5.88 1.48 20.92
C SER A 35 -7.34 1.88 21.05
N ASP A 36 -7.95 2.38 19.97
CA ASP A 36 -9.31 2.94 19.95
C ASP A 36 -10.30 1.97 19.27
N CYS A 37 -9.82 0.84 18.75
CA CYS A 37 -10.64 -0.13 18.06
C CYS A 37 -11.40 -1.01 19.06
N THR A 38 -12.73 -1.04 18.92
CA THR A 38 -13.61 -1.88 19.75
C THR A 38 -13.83 -3.29 19.19
N ALA A 39 -13.10 -3.67 18.13
CA ALA A 39 -13.25 -4.96 17.46
C ALA A 39 -14.69 -5.30 17.00
N CYS A 40 -15.51 -4.30 16.67
CA CYS A 40 -16.92 -4.50 16.32
C CYS A 40 -17.17 -5.15 14.94
N GLY A 41 -16.19 -5.16 14.05
CA GLY A 41 -16.28 -5.81 12.73
C GLY A 41 -17.00 -5.02 11.63
N ALA A 42 -17.60 -3.86 11.94
CA ALA A 42 -18.34 -3.07 10.95
C ALA A 42 -17.49 -2.69 9.72
N CYS A 43 -16.23 -2.31 9.91
CA CYS A 43 -15.37 -1.89 8.79
C CYS A 43 -14.91 -3.03 7.87
N GLU A 44 -14.87 -4.28 8.35
CA GLU A 44 -14.38 -5.42 7.57
C GLU A 44 -15.31 -5.75 6.41
N ALA A 45 -16.62 -5.79 6.68
CA ALA A 45 -17.64 -6.11 5.68
C ALA A 45 -17.80 -5.01 4.60
N GLU A 46 -17.46 -3.77 4.94
CA GLU A 46 -17.63 -2.61 4.05
C GLU A 46 -16.41 -2.36 3.16
N CYS A 47 -15.29 -3.06 3.38
CA CYS A 47 -14.08 -2.86 2.59
C CYS A 47 -14.18 -3.59 1.23
N PRO A 48 -14.28 -2.88 0.09
CA PRO A 48 -14.48 -3.53 -1.21
C PRO A 48 -13.30 -4.40 -1.66
N ASN A 49 -12.10 -4.15 -1.11
CA ASN A 49 -10.88 -4.88 -1.47
C ASN A 49 -10.51 -5.95 -0.42
N ASN A 50 -11.36 -6.19 0.60
CA ASN A 50 -11.03 -7.04 1.73
C ASN A 50 -9.65 -6.71 2.36
N ALA A 51 -9.32 -5.41 2.42
CA ALA A 51 -8.04 -4.94 2.94
C ALA A 51 -7.96 -4.99 4.47
N ILE A 52 -9.09 -5.16 5.16
CA ILE A 52 -9.19 -5.08 6.61
C ILE A 52 -9.26 -6.50 7.19
N SER A 53 -8.51 -6.76 8.26
CA SER A 53 -8.54 -8.07 8.93
C SER A 53 -8.30 -7.91 10.43
N PHE A 54 -8.87 -8.82 11.22
CA PHE A 54 -8.66 -8.85 12.66
C PHE A 54 -7.24 -9.33 13.02
N LYS A 55 -6.48 -8.52 13.76
CA LYS A 55 -5.11 -8.80 14.21
C LYS A 55 -4.86 -8.23 15.60
N LYS A 56 -4.31 -9.05 16.50
CA LYS A 56 -3.86 -8.62 17.85
C LYS A 56 -4.94 -7.87 18.66
N GLY A 57 -6.20 -8.31 18.58
CA GLY A 57 -7.30 -7.73 19.34
C GLY A 57 -7.98 -6.50 18.71
N ALA A 58 -7.51 -6.05 17.55
CA ALA A 58 -8.09 -4.93 16.81
C ALA A 58 -8.17 -5.24 15.31
N TYR A 59 -8.93 -4.46 14.56
CA TYR A 59 -8.88 -4.51 13.10
C TYR A 59 -7.66 -3.75 12.58
N ALA A 60 -7.05 -4.27 11.51
CA ALA A 60 -5.89 -3.69 10.86
C ALA A 60 -6.09 -3.66 9.34
N ILE A 61 -5.65 -2.58 8.71
CA ILE A 61 -5.74 -2.39 7.26
C ILE A 61 -4.41 -2.79 6.62
N ASN A 62 -4.47 -3.62 5.59
CA ASN A 62 -3.37 -3.91 4.69
C ASN A 62 -3.23 -2.76 3.68
N ALA A 63 -2.15 -1.98 3.81
CA ALA A 63 -1.87 -0.86 2.93
C ALA A 63 -1.73 -1.28 1.45
N ASP A 64 -1.25 -2.50 1.18
CA ASP A 64 -1.07 -2.99 -0.20
C ASP A 64 -2.41 -3.26 -0.91
N LEU A 65 -3.50 -3.44 -0.16
CA LEU A 65 -4.86 -3.67 -0.69
C LEU A 65 -5.77 -2.44 -0.53
N CYS A 66 -5.38 -1.48 0.29
CA CYS A 66 -6.17 -0.29 0.56
C CYS A 66 -6.05 0.71 -0.60
N THR A 67 -7.16 0.97 -1.29
CA THR A 67 -7.21 1.96 -2.38
C THR A 67 -7.87 3.26 -1.94
N GLU A 68 -8.03 3.49 -0.64
CA GLU A 68 -8.81 4.60 -0.07
C GLU A 68 -10.27 4.61 -0.57
N CYS A 69 -10.79 3.43 -0.97
CA CYS A 69 -12.06 3.25 -1.66
C CYS A 69 -12.17 3.97 -3.03
N LYS A 70 -11.07 4.54 -3.56
CA LYS A 70 -11.06 5.19 -4.87
C LYS A 70 -11.46 4.21 -5.97
N GLY A 71 -12.35 4.67 -6.85
CA GLY A 71 -12.91 3.87 -7.95
C GLY A 71 -14.14 3.03 -7.58
N GLN A 72 -14.47 2.88 -6.29
CA GLN A 72 -15.69 2.21 -5.82
C GLN A 72 -16.63 3.19 -5.10
N PHE A 73 -16.07 4.03 -4.23
CA PHE A 73 -16.82 5.01 -3.44
C PHE A 73 -16.13 6.38 -3.46
N SER A 74 -16.90 7.43 -3.19
CA SER A 74 -16.38 8.80 -3.08
C SER A 74 -15.73 9.11 -1.73
N SER A 75 -15.85 8.20 -0.75
CA SER A 75 -15.39 8.37 0.63
C SER A 75 -14.94 7.03 1.22
N PRO A 76 -13.97 7.01 2.15
CA PRO A 76 -13.53 5.80 2.85
C PRO A 76 -14.65 5.18 3.69
N GLN A 77 -15.12 4.00 3.28
CA GLN A 77 -16.20 3.31 4.00
C GLN A 77 -15.78 2.92 5.43
N CYS A 78 -14.52 2.52 5.64
CA CYS A 78 -14.01 2.17 6.98
C CYS A 78 -14.22 3.29 8.00
N ALA A 79 -14.04 4.55 7.59
CA ALA A 79 -14.18 5.71 8.46
C ALA A 79 -15.66 6.05 8.66
N SER A 80 -16.47 5.97 7.61
CA SER A 80 -17.91 6.24 7.69
C SER A 80 -18.68 5.29 8.62
N VAL A 81 -18.24 4.03 8.75
CA VAL A 81 -18.91 3.03 9.60
C VAL A 81 -18.26 2.81 10.95
N CYS A 82 -17.10 3.44 11.22
CA CYS A 82 -16.39 3.22 12.48
C CYS A 82 -17.06 3.99 13.62
N PRO A 83 -17.67 3.32 14.62
CA PRO A 83 -18.32 4.02 15.72
C PRO A 83 -17.33 4.73 16.66
N ALA A 84 -16.06 4.34 16.61
CA ALA A 84 -14.98 4.89 17.44
C ALA A 84 -14.07 5.87 16.69
N ASP A 85 -14.41 6.21 15.43
CA ASP A 85 -13.64 7.13 14.57
C ASP A 85 -12.12 6.85 14.53
N CYS A 86 -11.75 5.56 14.58
CA CYS A 86 -10.36 5.15 14.69
C CYS A 86 -9.69 4.81 13.34
N CYS A 87 -10.42 4.88 12.21
CA CYS A 87 -9.88 4.75 10.85
C CYS A 87 -9.37 6.12 10.38
N VAL A 88 -8.04 6.31 10.34
CA VAL A 88 -7.39 7.58 9.98
C VAL A 88 -6.44 7.42 8.79
N PRO A 89 -6.17 8.47 8.01
CA PRO A 89 -5.14 8.42 6.97
C PRO A 89 -3.75 8.08 7.57
N ALA A 90 -2.99 7.23 6.86
CA ALA A 90 -1.76 6.61 7.36
C ALA A 90 -0.51 7.47 7.20
#